data_AF-A0AA49FNT4-F1
#
_entry.id   AF-A0AA49FNT4-F1
#
_cell.length_a   1.000
_cell.length_b   1.000
_cell.length_c   1.000
_cell.angle_alpha   90.00
_cell.angle_beta   90.00
_cell.angle_gamma   90.00
#
_symmetry.space_group_name_H-M   'P 1'
#
loop_
_entity.id
_entity.type
_entity.pdbx_description
1 polymer ?
#
loop_
_entity_poly.entity_id
_entity_poly.type
_entity_poly.pdbx_seq_one_letter_code
_entity_poly.pdbx_strand_id
1 'polypeptide(L)'
;MRTRVSEAAVLADGSKTAVAEFYNTNSRWPASNASAGLATSTSISGKYVTSVAVAAGGVITATVNADSGTSGTLTLTPTATGGAVKWACSGTIPTKYLPAVCRG
;
A
#
# COMPACT_ATOMS: atom_id res chain seq x y z
N MET A 1 18.30 -7.78 3.59
CA MET A 1 17.03 -8.39 3.11
C MET A 1 15.78 -8.04 3.93
N ARG A 2 15.85 -7.18 4.97
CA ARG A 2 14.68 -6.45 5.51
C ARG A 2 14.41 -5.13 4.80
N THR A 3 15.44 -4.53 4.21
CA THR A 3 15.42 -3.18 3.60
C THR A 3 14.41 -3.00 2.47
N ARG A 4 14.20 -4.00 1.60
CA ARG A 4 13.25 -3.89 0.47
C ARG A 4 11.80 -3.78 0.93
N VAL A 5 11.47 -4.59 1.92
CA VAL A 5 10.13 -4.68 2.51
C VAL A 5 9.89 -3.49 3.44
N SER A 6 10.93 -3.03 4.14
CA SER A 6 10.88 -1.79 4.92
C SER A 6 10.60 -0.58 4.03
N GLU A 7 11.21 -0.48 2.83
CA GLU A 7 10.92 0.61 1.90
C GLU A 7 9.46 0.55 1.39
N ALA A 8 8.99 -0.63 0.98
CA ALA A 8 7.60 -0.83 0.59
C ALA A 8 6.61 -0.53 1.73
N ALA A 9 6.96 -0.90 2.96
CA ALA A 9 6.14 -0.59 4.14
C ALA A 9 6.08 0.92 4.42
N VAL A 10 7.20 1.65 4.33
CA VAL A 10 7.23 3.10 4.53
C VAL A 10 6.39 3.84 3.49
N LEU A 11 6.52 3.49 2.20
CA LEU A 11 5.72 4.09 1.13
C LEU A 11 4.23 3.74 1.27
N ALA A 12 3.94 2.51 1.69
CA ALA A 12 2.58 2.09 1.98
C ALA A 12 1.98 2.81 3.19
N ASP A 13 2.75 3.04 4.26
CA ASP A 13 2.27 3.71 5.47
C ASP A 13 1.90 5.18 5.19
N GLY A 14 2.70 5.90 4.40
CA GLY A 14 2.33 7.24 3.94
C GLY A 14 1.02 7.25 3.13
N SER A 15 0.83 6.23 2.28
CA SER A 15 -0.40 6.07 1.49
C SER A 15 -1.61 5.69 2.36
N LYS A 16 -1.42 4.86 3.39
CA LYS A 16 -2.47 4.49 4.36
C LYS A 16 -2.98 5.71 5.12
N THR A 17 -2.08 6.57 5.57
CA THR A 17 -2.44 7.80 6.28
C THR A 17 -3.31 8.68 5.38
N ALA A 18 -2.88 8.95 4.15
CA ALA A 18 -3.65 9.77 3.20
C ALA A 18 -5.04 9.17 2.89
N VAL A 19 -5.14 7.86 2.69
CA VAL A 19 -6.43 7.18 2.47
C VAL A 19 -7.34 7.25 3.70
N ALA A 20 -6.78 7.08 4.91
CA ALA A 20 -7.53 7.16 6.16
C ALA A 20 -8.01 8.60 6.46
N GLU A 21 -7.16 9.60 6.23
CA GLU A 21 -7.53 11.03 6.35
C GLU A 21 -8.63 11.42 5.36
N PHE A 22 -8.52 10.94 4.12
CA PHE A 22 -9.55 11.15 3.11
C PHE A 22 -10.89 10.55 3.56
N TYR A 23 -10.88 9.32 4.08
CA TYR A 23 -12.06 8.67 4.62
C TYR A 23 -12.65 9.44 5.81
N ASN A 24 -11.81 9.87 6.75
CA ASN A 24 -12.25 10.64 7.91
C ASN A 24 -12.89 11.98 7.53
N THR A 25 -12.41 12.61 6.45
CA THR A 25 -12.91 13.92 5.99
C THR A 25 -14.15 13.79 5.10
N ASN A 26 -14.19 12.78 4.22
CA ASN A 26 -15.22 12.66 3.19
C ASN A 26 -16.26 11.56 3.47
N SER A 27 -16.07 10.77 4.53
CA SER A 27 -16.86 9.57 4.85
C SER A 27 -17.00 8.58 3.69
N ARG A 28 -16.00 8.55 2.79
CA ARG A 28 -15.93 7.64 1.63
C ARG A 28 -14.47 7.34 1.30
N TRP A 29 -14.22 6.20 0.66
CA TRP A 29 -12.88 5.86 0.21
C TRP A 29 -12.46 6.65 -1.04
N PRO A 30 -11.18 7.02 -1.17
CA PRO A 30 -10.68 7.61 -2.40
C PRO A 30 -10.71 6.58 -3.53
N ALA A 31 -10.93 7.05 -4.76
CA ALA A 31 -10.94 6.20 -5.94
C ALA A 31 -9.61 6.18 -6.70
N SER A 32 -8.68 7.09 -6.35
CA SER A 32 -7.39 7.27 -7.00
C SER A 32 -6.38 7.94 -6.07
N ASN A 33 -5.09 7.90 -6.42
CA ASN A 33 -4.04 8.66 -5.71
C ASN A 33 -4.39 10.15 -5.62
N ALA A 34 -4.83 10.75 -6.73
CA ALA A 34 -5.18 12.16 -6.79
C ALA A 34 -6.33 12.52 -5.82
N SER A 35 -7.33 11.64 -5.71
CA SER A 35 -8.41 11.82 -4.73
C SER A 35 -7.88 11.81 -3.30
N ALA A 36 -6.90 10.95 -3.00
CA ALA A 36 -6.25 10.88 -1.69
C ALA A 36 -5.20 11.99 -1.46
N GLY A 37 -4.99 12.91 -2.41
CA GLY A 37 -3.95 13.94 -2.32
C GLY A 37 -2.52 13.38 -2.45
N LEU A 38 -2.37 12.17 -2.97
CA LEU A 38 -1.08 11.53 -3.21
C LEU A 38 -0.54 11.86 -4.60
N ALA A 39 0.78 11.78 -4.74
CA ALA A 39 1.44 11.84 -6.04
C ALA A 39 0.97 10.69 -6.96
N THR A 40 1.21 10.85 -8.26
CA THR A 40 0.87 9.80 -9.24
C THR A 40 1.56 8.48 -8.89
N SER A 41 0.94 7.35 -9.24
CA SER A 41 1.40 6.04 -8.76
C SER A 41 2.85 5.71 -9.10
N THR A 42 3.33 6.16 -10.25
CA THR A 42 4.72 6.00 -10.72
C THR A 42 5.70 6.98 -10.07
N SER A 43 5.20 8.13 -9.59
CA SER A 43 6.00 9.06 -8.79
C SER A 43 6.27 8.53 -7.37
N ILE A 44 5.44 7.61 -6.89
CA ILE A 44 5.68 6.89 -5.63
C ILE A 44 6.47 5.62 -5.94
N SER A 45 7.73 5.83 -6.30
CA SER A 45 8.70 4.78 -6.59
C SER A 45 9.95 4.95 -5.73
N GLY A 46 10.72 3.87 -5.61
CA GLY A 46 11.93 3.81 -4.82
C GLY A 46 12.87 2.76 -5.38
N LYS A 47 13.88 2.38 -4.60
CA LYS A 47 14.91 1.44 -5.03
C LYS A 47 14.35 0.04 -5.32
N TYR A 48 13.34 -0.38 -4.57
CA TYR A 48 12.70 -1.69 -4.74
C TYR A 48 11.20 -1.60 -5.05
N VAL A 49 10.60 -0.41 -5.01
CA VAL A 49 9.19 -0.18 -5.28
C VAL A 49 9.05 0.54 -6.61
N THR A 50 8.31 -0.04 -7.54
CA THR A 50 8.11 0.54 -8.87
C THR A 50 6.95 1.51 -8.89
N SER A 51 5.91 1.26 -8.10
CA SER A 51 4.75 2.12 -8.02
C SER A 51 3.92 1.85 -6.77
N VAL A 52 3.16 2.85 -6.33
CA VAL A 52 2.11 2.71 -5.33
C VAL A 52 0.82 3.33 -5.86
N ALA A 53 -0.17 2.49 -6.13
CA ALA A 53 -1.46 2.92 -6.65
C ALA A 53 -2.55 2.77 -5.61
N VAL A 54 -3.43 3.75 -5.51
CA VAL A 54 -4.70 3.70 -4.79
C VAL A 54 -5.80 3.51 -5.82
N ALA A 55 -6.59 2.46 -5.65
CA ALA A 55 -7.73 2.13 -6.48
C ALA A 55 -9.06 2.41 -5.77
N ALA A 56 -10.17 2.18 -6.47
CA ALA A 56 -11.51 2.24 -5.90
C ALA A 56 -11.62 1.42 -4.60
N GLY A 57 -12.35 1.97 -3.62
CA GLY A 57 -12.45 1.37 -2.29
C GLY A 57 -11.22 1.63 -1.40
N GLY A 58 -10.30 2.51 -1.81
CA GLY A 58 -9.12 2.88 -1.01
C GLY A 58 -8.05 1.80 -0.96
N VAL A 59 -8.15 0.78 -1.82
CA VAL A 59 -7.18 -0.32 -1.90
C VAL A 59 -5.85 0.22 -2.38
N ILE A 60 -4.80 0.02 -1.59
CA ILE A 60 -3.43 0.44 -1.93
C ILE A 60 -2.70 -0.78 -2.48
N THR A 61 -2.14 -0.67 -3.67
CA THR A 61 -1.30 -1.69 -4.30
C THR A 61 0.09 -1.13 -4.53
N ALA A 62 1.06 -1.65 -3.79
CA ALA A 62 2.48 -1.37 -4.00
C ALA A 62 3.09 -2.46 -4.89
N THR A 63 3.66 -2.07 -6.02
CA THR A 63 4.37 -2.98 -6.92
C THR A 63 5.84 -2.97 -6.54
N VAL A 64 6.37 -4.13 -6.18
CA VAL A 64 7.78 -4.32 -5.84
C VAL A 64 8.43 -5.02 -7.01
N ASN A 65 9.55 -4.47 -7.49
CA ASN A 65 10.37 -5.12 -8.49
C ASN A 65 11.81 -5.18 -7.99
N ALA A 66 12.39 -6.37 -8.03
CA ALA A 66 13.80 -6.56 -7.72
C ALA A 66 14.37 -7.63 -8.63
N ASP A 67 15.54 -7.34 -9.20
CA ASP A 67 16.32 -8.16 -10.16
C ASP A 67 16.69 -9.59 -9.66
N SER A 68 16.14 -10.04 -8.53
CA SER A 68 16.50 -11.28 -7.82
C SER A 68 15.29 -12.02 -7.26
N GLY A 69 14.22 -12.18 -8.06
CA GLY A 69 13.09 -13.06 -7.73
C GLY A 69 12.22 -12.57 -6.56
N THR A 70 12.19 -11.26 -6.32
CA THR A 70 11.34 -10.61 -5.30
C THR A 70 10.25 -9.75 -5.90
N SER A 71 9.99 -9.93 -7.20
CA SER A 71 8.96 -9.21 -7.92
C SER A 71 7.58 -9.69 -7.49
N GLY A 72 6.67 -8.75 -7.31
CA GLY A 72 5.31 -9.02 -6.88
C GLY A 72 4.62 -7.77 -6.41
N THR A 73 3.44 -7.95 -5.84
CA THR A 73 2.61 -6.87 -5.33
C THR A 73 2.35 -7.07 -3.85
N LEU A 74 2.21 -5.94 -3.15
CA LEU A 74 1.72 -5.86 -1.79
C LEU A 74 0.42 -5.06 -1.83
N THR A 75 -0.69 -5.68 -1.46
CA THR A 75 -2.01 -5.08 -1.47
C THR A 75 -2.47 -4.85 -0.04
N LEU A 76 -2.99 -3.65 0.22
CA LEU A 76 -3.52 -3.22 1.50
C LEU A 76 -4.96 -2.76 1.30
N THR A 77 -5.88 -3.46 1.94
CA THR A 77 -7.32 -3.20 1.82
C THR A 77 -7.79 -2.53 3.12
N PRO A 78 -8.30 -1.29 3.06
CA PRO A 78 -8.84 -0.65 4.23
C PRO A 78 -10.25 -1.17 4.54
N THR A 79 -10.61 -1.16 5.82
CA THR A 79 -11.96 -1.46 6.31
C THR A 79 -12.24 -0.55 7.49
N ALA A 80 -13.32 0.24 7.40
CA ALA A 80 -13.75 1.07 8.51
C ALA A 80 -14.47 0.20 9.54
N THR A 81 -14.06 0.27 10.80
CA THR A 81 -14.70 -0.47 11.90
C THR A 81 -14.71 0.40 13.15
N GLY A 82 -15.90 0.83 13.59
CA GLY A 82 -16.07 1.54 14.87
C GLY A 82 -15.25 2.84 15.00
N GLY A 83 -15.07 3.59 13.90
CA GLY A 83 -14.29 4.84 13.90
C GLY A 83 -12.78 4.67 13.67
N ALA A 84 -12.28 3.44 13.52
CA ALA A 84 -10.91 3.15 13.14
C ALA A 84 -10.83 2.52 11.74
N VAL A 85 -9.75 2.79 11.01
CA VAL A 85 -9.45 2.10 9.74
C VAL A 85 -8.55 0.92 10.03
N LYS A 86 -9.05 -0.29 9.80
CA LYS A 86 -8.27 -1.53 9.80
C LYS A 86 -7.72 -1.78 8.41
N TRP A 87 -6.55 -2.39 8.34
CA TRP A 87 -5.88 -2.70 7.08
C TRP A 87 -5.62 -4.19 6.99
N ALA A 88 -6.28 -4.86 6.05
CA ALA A 88 -5.91 -6.22 5.65
C ALA A 88 -4.73 -6.13 4.67
N CYS A 89 -3.76 -7.02 4.82
CA CYS A 89 -2.58 -7.06 3.97
C CYS A 89 -2.47 -8.41 3.26
N SER A 90 -2.20 -8.38 1.96
CA SER A 90 -1.92 -9.57 1.15
C SER A 90 -0.83 -9.24 0.12
N GLY A 91 -0.22 -10.25 -0.49
CA GLY A 91 0.76 -10.00 -1.53
C GLY A 91 1.20 -11.24 -2.27
N THR A 92 1.75 -11.04 -3.45
CA THR A 92 2.32 -12.07 -4.31
C THR A 92 3.85 -12.16 -4.17
N ILE A 93 4.45 -11.23 -3.43
CA ILE A 93 5.88 -11.27 -3.07
C ILE A 93 6.14 -12.56 -2.26
N PRO A 94 7.28 -13.25 -2.44
CA PRO A 94 7.55 -14.47 -1.70
C PRO A 94 7.39 -14.28 -0.19
N THR A 95 6.68 -15.19 0.46
CA THR A 95 6.28 -15.10 1.88
C THR A 95 7.44 -14.89 2.86
N LYS A 96 8.64 -15.38 2.50
CA LYS A 96 9.90 -15.12 3.22
C LYS A 96 10.25 -13.63 3.36
N TYR A 97 9.72 -12.78 2.48
CA TYR A 97 9.91 -11.33 2.51
C TYR A 97 8.68 -10.59 3.02
N LEU A 98 7.47 -11.16 2.94
CA LEU A 98 6.28 -10.52 3.47
C LEU A 98 6.39 -10.35 5.01
N PRO A 99 5.92 -9.23 5.57
CA PRO A 99 5.66 -9.11 7.00
C PRO A 99 4.69 -10.20 7.45
N ALA A 100 4.78 -10.65 8.70
CA ALA A 100 3.89 -11.68 9.23
C ALA A 100 2.41 -11.33 9.05
N VAL A 101 2.05 -10.05 9.20
CA VAL A 101 0.69 -9.53 9.01
C VAL A 101 0.17 -9.59 7.57
N CYS A 102 1.04 -9.85 6.60
CA CYS A 102 0.74 -9.97 5.17
C CYS A 102 0.90 -11.41 4.65
N ARG A 103 1.36 -12.34 5.51
CA ARG A 103 1.41 -13.78 5.23
C ARG A 103 0.04 -14.34 5.63
N GLY A 104 -0.97 -14.08 4.81
CA GLY A 104 -2.27 -14.76 4.92
C GLY A 104 -2.12 -16.25 4.72
#